data_AF-A0A842YRI5-F1
#
_entry.id   AF-A0A842YRI5-F1
#
_cell.length_a   1.000
_cell.length_b   1.000
_cell.length_c   1.000
_cell.angle_alpha   90.00
_cell.angle_beta   90.00
_cell.angle_gamma   90.00
#
_symmetry.space_group_name_H-M   'P 1'
#
loop_
_entity.id
_entity.type
_entity.pdbx_description
1 polymer ?
#
loop_
_entity_poly.entity_id
_entity_poly.type
_entity_poly.pdbx_seq_one_letter_code
_entity_poly.pdbx_strand_id
1 'polypeptide(L)'
;MNLNGAEILVEENHVIVRADSGLVTADSSISIEDEVRHELPGAHCMVRAGDAVAFSSAGKRVDVLLILGEPCGDRIPEALRISVEEVSCTTGILTEMMRPQVRVVALPGDGWPGEDSIRGAIRRSLRGVLLDGPGVEELLEARGVTIDGMVEAGMELLVGVDATVDLRDRLRSEIRRALGDLNVRALLAAALHLEGDIENRRVLGVDLRDDPAYLYSDEVLGMALANQVAGTKAIFNFKRYDEEKPGILGELGPMVDDAVAGLIAGCMSRIFE
;
A
#
# COMPACT_ATOMS: atom_id res chain seq x y z
N MET A 1 27.95 14.49 -3.72
CA MET A 1 28.31 14.47 -2.28
C MET A 1 29.30 13.35 -2.02
N ASN A 2 30.06 13.39 -0.93
CA ASN A 2 30.95 12.29 -0.56
C ASN A 2 30.47 11.67 0.76
N LEU A 3 30.45 10.34 0.81
CA LEU A 3 30.11 9.55 1.98
C LEU A 3 31.26 8.57 2.25
N ASN A 4 32.15 8.94 3.16
CA ASN A 4 33.29 8.12 3.63
C ASN A 4 34.15 7.52 2.50
N GLY A 5 34.36 8.25 1.41
CA GLY A 5 35.15 7.79 0.26
C GLY A 5 34.31 7.31 -0.93
N ALA A 6 33.01 7.12 -0.77
CA ALA A 6 32.07 6.96 -1.88
C ALA A 6 31.64 8.35 -2.41
N GLU A 7 31.97 8.66 -3.65
CA GLU A 7 31.43 9.81 -4.37
C GLU A 7 30.03 9.48 -4.90
N ILE A 8 29.06 10.34 -4.61
CA ILE A 8 27.65 10.19 -5.02
C ILE A 8 27.29 11.40 -5.89
N LEU A 9 27.01 11.16 -7.17
CA LEU A 9 26.50 12.15 -8.11
C LEU A 9 25.01 11.90 -8.35
N VAL A 10 24.22 12.96 -8.30
CA VAL A 10 22.76 12.90 -8.47
C VAL A 10 22.42 13.67 -9.74
N GLU A 11 21.83 12.97 -10.71
CA GLU A 11 21.34 13.55 -11.95
C GLU A 11 19.80 13.47 -12.01
N GLU A 12 19.18 14.02 -13.06
CA GLU A 12 17.71 14.12 -13.15
C GLU A 12 16.97 12.80 -12.96
N ASN A 13 17.50 11.69 -13.49
CA ASN A 13 16.82 10.37 -13.50
C ASN A 13 17.67 9.21 -12.98
N HIS A 14 18.84 9.47 -12.41
CA HIS A 14 19.70 8.42 -11.87
C HIS A 14 20.70 8.95 -10.85
N VAL A 15 21.17 8.05 -10.01
CA VAL A 15 22.25 8.28 -9.04
C VAL A 15 23.44 7.43 -9.45
N ILE A 16 24.62 8.05 -9.46
CA ILE A 16 25.90 7.40 -9.73
C ILE A 16 26.69 7.38 -8.42
N VAL A 17 27.24 6.22 -8.07
CA VAL A 17 28.12 6.03 -6.92
C VAL A 17 29.46 5.51 -7.42
N ARG A 18 30.57 6.09 -6.96
CA ARG A 18 31.95 5.72 -7.32
C ARG A 18 32.82 5.63 -6.08
N ALA A 19 33.78 4.72 -6.09
CA ALA A 19 34.84 4.70 -5.07
C ALA A 19 36.11 4.07 -5.63
N ASP A 20 37.27 4.63 -5.29
CA ASP A 20 38.58 4.09 -5.69
C ASP A 20 38.83 2.68 -5.13
N SER A 21 38.17 2.34 -4.01
CA SER A 21 38.23 1.02 -3.39
C SER A 21 37.33 -0.02 -4.06
N GLY A 22 36.56 0.36 -5.08
CA GLY A 22 35.42 -0.40 -5.56
C GLY A 22 34.21 -0.30 -4.63
N LEU A 23 33.07 -0.82 -5.10
CA LEU A 23 31.78 -0.85 -4.40
C LEU A 23 31.25 -2.28 -4.39
N VAL A 24 30.66 -2.67 -3.27
CA VAL A 24 29.85 -3.88 -3.17
C VAL A 24 28.39 -3.47 -3.30
N THR A 25 27.64 -4.17 -4.15
CA THR A 25 26.20 -3.96 -4.27
C THR A 25 25.43 -5.23 -3.99
N ALA A 26 24.21 -5.06 -3.47
CA ALA A 26 23.27 -6.14 -3.27
C ALA A 26 21.87 -5.73 -3.71
N ASP A 27 21.29 -6.54 -4.57
CA ASP A 27 19.87 -6.54 -4.94
C ASP A 27 19.37 -8.00 -5.05
N SER A 28 18.91 -8.42 -6.22
CA SER A 28 18.71 -9.83 -6.60
C SER A 28 19.99 -10.68 -6.56
N SER A 29 21.16 -10.05 -6.66
CA SER A 29 22.46 -10.70 -6.57
C SER A 29 23.48 -9.78 -5.91
N ILE A 30 24.68 -10.31 -5.59
CA ILE A 30 25.78 -9.52 -5.06
C ILE A 30 26.83 -9.34 -6.17
N SER A 31 27.28 -8.11 -6.37
CA SER A 31 28.30 -7.74 -7.34
C SER A 31 29.35 -6.81 -6.73
N ILE A 32 30.53 -6.78 -7.35
CA ILE A 32 31.58 -5.80 -7.06
C ILE A 32 31.80 -4.98 -8.33
N GLU A 33 31.69 -3.66 -8.21
CA GLU A 33 31.70 -2.72 -9.33
C GLU A 33 32.51 -1.47 -8.95
N ASP A 34 33.25 -0.88 -9.89
CA ASP A 34 33.98 0.38 -9.63
C ASP A 34 33.03 1.59 -9.62
N GLU A 35 31.92 1.48 -10.34
CA GLU A 35 30.89 2.49 -10.48
C GLU A 35 29.51 1.82 -10.51
N VAL A 36 28.59 2.34 -9.71
CA VAL A 36 27.20 1.88 -9.68
C VAL A 36 26.31 2.98 -10.23
N ARG A 37 25.59 2.66 -11.30
CA ARG A 37 24.53 3.51 -11.85
C ARG A 37 23.18 2.91 -11.48
N HIS A 38 22.34 3.71 -10.82
CA HIS A 38 20.99 3.29 -10.43
C HIS A 38 19.94 4.27 -10.96
N GLU A 39 19.01 3.76 -11.77
CA GLU A 39 17.93 4.56 -12.35
C GLU A 39 16.87 4.87 -11.28
N LEU A 40 16.56 6.15 -11.13
CA LEU A 40 15.52 6.68 -10.24
C LEU A 40 14.71 7.70 -11.04
N PRO A 41 13.72 7.24 -11.84
CA PRO A 41 12.97 8.12 -12.72
C PRO A 41 12.10 9.10 -11.91
N GLY A 42 12.15 10.39 -12.28
CA GLY A 42 11.33 11.43 -11.67
C GLY A 42 11.84 11.94 -10.31
N ALA A 43 11.03 12.77 -9.65
CA ALA A 43 11.34 13.41 -8.37
C ALA A 43 11.74 12.38 -7.30
N HIS A 44 13.01 12.40 -6.88
CA HIS A 44 13.52 11.52 -5.83
C HIS A 44 13.65 12.27 -4.50
N CYS A 45 13.34 11.58 -3.39
CA CYS A 45 13.63 12.09 -2.05
C CYS A 45 14.95 11.49 -1.56
N MET A 46 15.86 12.36 -1.13
CA MET A 46 17.14 11.98 -0.55
C MET A 46 17.15 12.30 0.95
N VAL A 47 17.44 11.31 1.80
CA VAL A 47 17.53 11.50 3.25
C VAL A 47 18.78 10.83 3.81
N ARG A 48 19.52 11.57 4.65
CA ARG A 48 20.62 11.03 5.46
C ARG A 48 20.16 10.76 6.90
N ALA A 49 20.50 9.58 7.42
CA ALA A 49 20.23 9.14 8.78
C ALA A 49 21.47 8.48 9.40
N GLY A 50 22.22 9.24 10.22
CA GLY A 50 23.54 8.78 10.68
C GLY A 50 24.45 8.47 9.49
N ASP A 51 24.91 7.22 9.42
CA ASP A 51 25.84 6.74 8.40
C ASP A 51 25.15 6.03 7.22
N ALA A 52 23.85 6.28 6.99
CA ALA A 52 23.13 5.80 5.81
C ALA A 52 22.50 6.95 5.03
N VAL A 53 22.52 6.87 3.70
CA VAL A 53 21.83 7.78 2.78
C VAL A 53 20.87 6.96 1.93
N ALA A 54 19.59 7.31 1.96
CA ALA A 54 18.57 6.67 1.13
C ALA A 54 18.07 7.65 0.07
N PHE A 55 17.94 7.15 -1.15
CA PHE A 55 17.21 7.78 -2.24
C PHE A 55 15.98 6.92 -2.53
N SER A 56 14.85 7.56 -2.78
CA SER A 56 13.66 6.87 -3.24
C SER A 56 12.92 7.65 -4.30
N SER A 57 12.30 6.96 -5.25
CA SER A 57 11.31 7.53 -6.15
C SER A 57 10.06 6.65 -6.20
N ALA A 58 8.93 7.25 -6.56
CA ALA A 58 7.69 6.54 -6.80
C ALA A 58 7.15 6.94 -8.17
N GLY A 59 6.89 5.92 -8.97
CA GLY A 59 6.21 6.03 -10.26
C GLY A 59 5.36 4.77 -10.46
N LYS A 60 5.64 4.01 -11.52
CA LYS A 60 5.02 2.67 -11.71
C LYS A 60 5.47 1.64 -10.67
N ARG A 61 6.58 1.90 -9.98
CA ARG A 61 7.12 1.09 -8.89
C ARG A 61 7.71 2.01 -7.83
N VAL A 62 8.01 1.47 -6.65
CA VAL A 62 8.79 2.16 -5.61
C VAL A 62 10.24 1.71 -5.74
N ASP A 63 11.14 2.62 -6.09
CA ASP A 63 12.58 2.33 -6.18
C ASP A 63 13.29 2.93 -4.97
N VAL A 64 14.14 2.14 -4.31
CA VAL A 64 14.93 2.56 -3.15
C VAL A 64 16.39 2.18 -3.35
N LEU A 65 17.25 3.20 -3.36
CA LEU A 65 18.70 3.05 -3.31
C LEU A 65 19.20 3.45 -1.94
N LEU A 66 19.79 2.51 -1.22
CA LEU A 66 20.45 2.76 0.05
C LEU A 66 21.97 2.73 -0.14
N ILE A 67 22.64 3.78 0.30
CA ILE A 67 24.10 3.87 0.33
C ILE A 67 24.55 3.89 1.79
N LEU A 68 25.39 2.93 2.16
CA LEU A 68 25.97 2.83 3.49
C LEU A 68 27.30 3.60 3.52
N GLY A 69 27.45 4.45 4.52
CA GLY A 69 28.69 5.19 4.76
C GLY A 69 29.74 4.37 5.47
N GLU A 70 29.36 3.37 6.25
CA GLU A 70 30.33 2.41 6.79
C GLU A 70 30.74 1.38 5.73
N PRO A 71 31.99 0.87 5.75
CA PRO A 71 32.45 -0.13 4.79
C PRO A 71 31.82 -1.49 5.13
N CYS A 72 30.62 -1.76 4.61
CA CYS A 72 29.79 -2.90 5.01
C CYS A 72 29.80 -4.06 4.01
N GLY A 73 30.72 -4.09 3.04
CA GLY A 73 30.70 -5.05 1.94
C GLY A 73 30.40 -6.51 2.36
N ASP A 74 31.03 -6.99 3.43
CA ASP A 74 30.82 -8.36 3.93
C ASP A 74 29.45 -8.56 4.61
N ARG A 75 28.86 -7.47 5.11
CA ARG A 75 27.54 -7.41 5.77
C ARG A 75 26.43 -6.90 4.86
N ILE A 76 26.70 -6.69 3.57
CA ILE A 76 25.70 -6.18 2.62
C ILE A 76 24.43 -7.04 2.52
N PRO A 77 24.46 -8.39 2.68
CA PRO A 77 23.23 -9.19 2.65
C PRO A 77 22.32 -8.90 3.84
N GLU A 78 22.91 -8.62 5.00
CA GLU A 78 22.18 -8.26 6.22
C GLU A 78 21.51 -6.90 6.07
N ALA A 79 22.25 -5.92 5.52
CA ALA A 79 21.70 -4.59 5.24
C ALA A 79 20.58 -4.65 4.19
N LEU A 80 20.73 -5.47 3.14
CA LEU A 80 19.68 -5.68 2.14
C LEU A 80 18.42 -6.26 2.78
N ARG A 81 18.54 -7.29 3.62
CA ARG A 81 17.40 -7.88 4.33
C ARG A 81 16.64 -6.83 5.16
N ILE A 82 17.35 -6.06 5.99
CA ILE A 82 16.75 -4.99 6.81
C ILE A 82 16.08 -3.94 5.93
N SER A 83 16.70 -3.60 4.80
CA SER A 83 16.19 -2.60 3.87
C SER A 83 14.90 -3.07 3.22
N VAL A 84 14.85 -4.32 2.73
CA VAL A 84 13.63 -4.92 2.16
C VAL A 84 12.51 -4.96 3.20
N GLU A 85 12.80 -5.41 4.43
CA GLU A 85 11.83 -5.42 5.53
C GLU A 85 11.28 -4.02 5.83
N GLU A 86 12.14 -3.01 5.93
CA GLU A 86 11.71 -1.64 6.22
C GLU A 86 10.91 -1.03 5.07
N VAL A 87 11.32 -1.27 3.82
CA VAL A 87 10.58 -0.80 2.65
C VAL A 87 9.20 -1.44 2.65
N SER A 88 9.09 -2.77 2.74
CA SER A 88 7.81 -3.49 2.81
C SER A 88 6.92 -3.03 3.96
N CYS A 89 7.50 -2.76 5.13
CA CYS A 89 6.76 -2.24 6.28
C CYS A 89 6.24 -0.81 6.02
N THR A 90 7.05 0.04 5.38
CA THR A 90 6.71 1.45 5.12
C THR A 90 5.69 1.58 3.98
N THR A 91 5.82 0.76 2.95
CA THR A 91 4.88 0.69 1.82
C THR A 91 3.60 -0.05 2.20
N GLY A 92 3.65 -0.96 3.19
CA GLY A 92 2.49 -1.71 3.64
C GLY A 92 1.82 -2.44 2.48
N ILE A 93 0.54 -2.16 2.26
CA ILE A 93 -0.23 -2.68 1.12
C ILE A 93 0.34 -2.33 -0.26
N LEU A 94 1.03 -1.19 -0.38
CA LEU A 94 1.63 -0.75 -1.65
C LEU A 94 2.73 -1.70 -2.13
N THR A 95 3.25 -2.53 -1.23
CA THR A 95 4.23 -3.56 -1.58
C THR A 95 3.68 -4.48 -2.68
N GLU A 96 2.40 -4.88 -2.59
CA GLU A 96 1.77 -5.78 -3.56
C GLU A 96 1.52 -5.09 -4.91
N MET A 97 1.11 -3.83 -4.86
CA MET A 97 0.76 -3.05 -6.05
C MET A 97 1.99 -2.55 -6.81
N MET A 98 2.95 -1.98 -6.07
CA MET A 98 4.06 -1.22 -6.63
C MET A 98 5.36 -2.00 -6.68
N ARG A 99 5.40 -3.24 -6.14
CA ARG A 99 6.55 -4.16 -6.18
C ARG A 99 7.89 -3.44 -5.96
N PRO A 100 8.19 -3.02 -4.73
CA PRO A 100 9.35 -2.19 -4.47
C PRO A 100 10.66 -2.88 -4.88
N GLN A 101 11.58 -2.10 -5.44
CA GLN A 101 12.94 -2.53 -5.70
C GLN A 101 13.88 -1.86 -4.71
N VAL A 102 14.77 -2.67 -4.14
CA VAL A 102 15.74 -2.22 -3.15
C VAL A 102 17.12 -2.61 -3.64
N ARG A 103 17.99 -1.62 -3.77
CA ARG A 103 19.42 -1.83 -3.99
C ARG A 103 20.20 -1.21 -2.85
N VAL A 104 21.13 -1.96 -2.29
CA VAL A 104 22.08 -1.48 -1.28
C VAL A 104 23.47 -1.38 -1.90
N VAL A 105 24.17 -0.30 -1.59
CA VAL A 105 25.54 -0.03 -2.02
C VAL A 105 26.39 0.28 -0.80
N ALA A 106 27.57 -0.32 -0.72
CA ALA A 106 28.53 -0.09 0.35
C ALA A 106 29.98 -0.16 -0.16
N LEU A 107 30.91 0.41 0.60
CA LEU A 107 32.34 0.16 0.40
C LEU A 107 32.71 -1.25 0.92
N PRO A 108 33.73 -1.92 0.36
CA PRO A 108 34.25 -3.18 0.88
C PRO A 108 34.70 -3.08 2.34
N GLY A 109 34.46 -4.12 3.14
CA GLY A 109 34.84 -4.19 4.55
C GLY A 109 33.78 -4.80 5.46
N ASP A 110 34.01 -4.73 6.78
CA ASP A 110 33.22 -5.37 7.84
C ASP A 110 32.57 -4.39 8.85
N GLY A 111 32.48 -3.11 8.49
CA GLY A 111 31.80 -2.06 9.24
C GLY A 111 30.27 -2.21 9.34
N TRP A 112 29.63 -1.36 10.14
CA TRP A 112 28.18 -1.38 10.32
C TRP A 112 27.60 -0.04 10.81
N PRO A 113 26.65 0.57 10.09
CA PRO A 113 26.07 1.86 10.44
C PRO A 113 24.98 1.75 11.53
N GLY A 114 24.64 0.54 11.97
CA GLY A 114 23.53 0.27 12.88
C GLY A 114 22.17 0.17 12.17
N GLU A 115 21.27 -0.68 12.68
CA GLU A 115 19.96 -0.90 12.04
C GLU A 115 19.09 0.36 12.02
N ASP A 116 19.11 1.16 13.09
CA ASP A 116 18.32 2.39 13.21
C ASP A 116 18.66 3.43 12.13
N SER A 117 19.93 3.48 11.72
CA SER A 117 20.38 4.35 10.62
C SER A 117 19.79 3.89 9.29
N ILE A 118 19.86 2.59 9.00
CA ILE A 118 19.28 2.00 7.79
C ILE A 118 17.77 2.25 7.75
N ARG A 119 17.06 1.83 8.81
CA ARG A 119 15.60 1.97 8.90
C ARG A 119 15.17 3.43 8.86
N GLY A 120 15.88 4.30 9.58
CA GLY A 120 15.61 5.73 9.67
C GLY A 120 15.87 6.49 8.36
N ALA A 121 16.81 6.04 7.53
CA ALA A 121 17.04 6.62 6.20
C ALA A 121 15.88 6.27 5.26
N ILE A 122 15.57 4.97 5.15
CA ILE A 122 14.52 4.44 4.26
C ILE A 122 13.16 5.01 4.62
N ARG A 123 12.76 4.92 5.89
CA ARG A 123 11.43 5.38 6.33
C ARG A 123 11.20 6.86 6.02
N ARG A 124 12.23 7.68 6.19
CA ARG A 124 12.13 9.13 5.93
C ARG A 124 12.19 9.47 4.44
N SER A 125 13.01 8.78 3.65
CA SER A 125 13.03 8.99 2.20
C SER A 125 11.69 8.61 1.59
N LEU A 126 11.13 7.45 1.97
CA LEU A 126 9.84 6.98 1.50
C LEU A 126 8.69 7.90 1.92
N ARG A 127 8.70 8.44 3.14
CA ARG A 127 7.70 9.46 3.53
C ARG A 127 7.69 10.67 2.60
N GLY A 128 8.84 11.10 2.08
CA GLY A 128 8.90 12.23 1.15
C GLY A 128 8.28 11.95 -0.22
N VAL A 129 8.05 10.68 -0.56
CA VAL A 129 7.62 10.24 -1.89
C VAL A 129 6.24 9.58 -1.86
N LEU A 130 5.95 8.80 -0.82
CA LEU A 130 4.67 8.08 -0.63
C LEU A 130 3.56 8.98 -0.08
N LEU A 131 3.81 10.26 0.20
CA LEU A 131 2.75 11.20 0.56
C LEU A 131 1.72 11.39 -0.57
N ASP A 132 2.10 11.10 -1.82
CA ASP A 132 1.22 11.02 -2.98
C ASP A 132 0.72 9.58 -3.25
N GLY A 133 0.64 8.74 -2.21
CA GLY A 133 0.25 7.32 -2.31
C GLY A 133 -1.09 7.09 -3.02
N PRO A 134 -1.37 5.84 -3.44
CA PRO A 134 -2.52 5.55 -4.28
C PRO A 134 -3.84 5.91 -3.62
N GLY A 135 -4.81 6.26 -4.46
CA GLY A 135 -6.18 6.47 -4.05
C GLY A 135 -6.84 5.19 -3.56
N VAL A 136 -7.93 5.34 -2.83
CA VAL A 136 -8.78 4.22 -2.36
C VAL A 136 -9.25 3.35 -3.54
N GLU A 137 -9.51 3.97 -4.69
CA GLU A 137 -9.91 3.28 -5.92
C GLU A 137 -8.83 2.31 -6.40
N GLU A 138 -7.57 2.73 -6.43
CA GLU A 138 -6.45 1.89 -6.84
C GLU A 138 -6.22 0.76 -5.82
N LEU A 139 -6.41 1.04 -4.52
CA LEU A 139 -6.34 0.03 -3.46
C LEU A 139 -7.47 -1.02 -3.56
N LEU A 140 -8.67 -0.61 -3.97
CA LEU A 140 -9.81 -1.51 -4.23
C LEU A 140 -9.54 -2.39 -5.46
N GLU A 141 -9.08 -1.79 -6.56
CA GLU A 141 -8.73 -2.51 -7.79
C GLU A 141 -7.64 -3.56 -7.57
N ALA A 142 -6.65 -3.25 -6.74
CA ALA A 142 -5.59 -4.19 -6.36
C ALA A 142 -6.11 -5.47 -5.66
N ARG A 143 -7.30 -5.39 -5.06
CA ARG A 143 -8.01 -6.53 -4.45
C ARG A 143 -9.12 -7.10 -5.33
N GLY A 144 -9.16 -6.74 -6.61
CA GLY A 144 -10.19 -7.20 -7.54
C GLY A 144 -11.54 -6.49 -7.41
N VAL A 145 -11.66 -5.49 -6.54
CA VAL A 145 -12.90 -4.72 -6.36
C VAL A 145 -12.99 -3.64 -7.43
N THR A 146 -13.75 -3.91 -8.48
CA THR A 146 -14.05 -2.95 -9.54
C THR A 146 -15.41 -2.30 -9.32
N ILE A 147 -15.64 -1.10 -9.89
CA ILE A 147 -16.96 -0.46 -9.86
C ILE A 147 -18.03 -1.35 -10.48
N ASP A 148 -17.71 -2.03 -11.59
CA ASP A 148 -18.66 -2.91 -12.24
C ASP A 148 -18.96 -4.14 -11.37
N GLY A 149 -17.97 -4.71 -10.69
CA GLY A 149 -18.18 -5.79 -9.71
C GLY A 149 -19.09 -5.35 -8.56
N MET A 150 -18.91 -4.14 -8.04
CA MET A 150 -19.80 -3.57 -7.01
C MET A 150 -21.22 -3.34 -7.53
N VAL A 151 -21.36 -2.94 -8.80
CA VAL A 151 -22.69 -2.76 -9.43
C VAL A 151 -23.39 -4.11 -9.58
N GLU A 152 -22.71 -5.16 -10.06
CA GLU A 152 -23.32 -6.49 -10.16
C GLU A 152 -23.78 -6.99 -8.78
N ALA A 153 -22.90 -6.95 -7.78
CA ALA A 153 -23.24 -7.34 -6.41
C ALA A 153 -24.45 -6.55 -5.87
N GLY A 154 -24.50 -5.24 -6.13
CA GLY A 154 -25.64 -4.39 -5.78
C GLY A 154 -26.96 -4.79 -6.46
N MET A 155 -26.93 -5.27 -7.69
CA MET A 155 -28.15 -5.65 -8.41
C MET A 155 -28.72 -6.99 -7.95
N GLU A 156 -27.88 -7.90 -7.44
CA GLU A 156 -28.28 -9.26 -7.06
C GLU A 156 -29.34 -9.31 -5.94
N LEU A 157 -29.34 -8.33 -5.03
CA LEU A 157 -30.26 -8.31 -3.88
C LEU A 157 -31.49 -7.41 -4.06
N LEU A 158 -31.75 -6.92 -5.28
CA LEU A 158 -32.95 -6.12 -5.56
C LEU A 158 -34.23 -6.90 -5.24
N VAL A 159 -35.16 -6.23 -4.56
CA VAL A 159 -36.48 -6.80 -4.23
C VAL A 159 -37.57 -5.82 -4.66
N GLY A 160 -38.54 -6.33 -5.42
CA GLY A 160 -39.70 -5.56 -5.85
C GLY A 160 -39.43 -4.56 -6.98
N VAL A 161 -38.23 -4.57 -7.58
CA VAL A 161 -37.84 -3.73 -8.71
C VAL A 161 -36.98 -4.55 -9.68
N ASP A 162 -37.18 -4.37 -10.98
CA ASP A 162 -36.37 -5.02 -12.01
C ASP A 162 -34.97 -4.40 -12.11
N ALA A 163 -33.96 -5.24 -12.30
CA ALA A 163 -32.58 -4.81 -12.54
C ALA A 163 -32.42 -4.21 -13.95
N THR A 164 -32.80 -2.95 -14.11
CA THR A 164 -32.72 -2.22 -15.39
C THR A 164 -31.33 -1.64 -15.65
N VAL A 165 -31.04 -1.33 -16.93
CA VAL A 165 -29.80 -0.62 -17.32
C VAL A 165 -29.73 0.75 -16.65
N ASP A 166 -30.85 1.48 -16.58
CA ASP A 166 -30.93 2.78 -15.90
C ASP A 166 -30.54 2.67 -14.42
N LEU A 167 -31.07 1.67 -13.72
CA LEU A 167 -30.75 1.45 -12.31
C LEU A 167 -29.26 1.11 -12.09
N ARG A 168 -28.68 0.31 -12.99
CA ARG A 168 -27.25 0.00 -13.00
C ARG A 168 -26.39 1.24 -13.18
N ASP A 169 -26.76 2.12 -14.11
CA ASP A 169 -26.05 3.37 -14.35
C ASP A 169 -26.19 4.36 -13.19
N ARG A 170 -27.38 4.42 -12.57
CA ARG A 170 -27.59 5.20 -11.35
C ARG A 170 -26.72 4.69 -10.20
N LEU A 171 -26.66 3.38 -9.96
CA LEU A 171 -25.80 2.81 -8.92
C LEU A 171 -24.32 3.09 -9.19
N ARG A 172 -23.89 2.91 -10.44
CA ARG A 172 -22.52 3.23 -10.86
C ARG A 172 -22.16 4.69 -10.58
N SER A 173 -23.04 5.62 -10.94
CA SER A 173 -22.87 7.05 -10.68
C SER A 173 -22.80 7.33 -9.18
N GLU A 174 -23.65 6.68 -8.39
CA GLU A 174 -23.69 6.88 -6.95
C GLU A 174 -22.47 6.34 -6.21
N ILE A 175 -21.93 5.19 -6.63
CA ILE A 175 -20.66 4.67 -6.14
C ILE A 175 -19.54 5.68 -6.42
N ARG A 176 -19.42 6.20 -7.65
CA ARG A 176 -18.42 7.23 -7.98
C ARG A 176 -18.56 8.47 -7.12
N ARG A 177 -19.80 8.93 -6.91
CA ARG A 177 -20.09 10.09 -6.06
C ARG A 177 -19.67 9.83 -4.62
N ALA A 178 -19.99 8.65 -4.07
CA ALA A 178 -19.61 8.26 -2.71
C ALA A 178 -18.08 8.14 -2.55
N LEU A 179 -17.36 7.60 -3.53
CA LEU A 179 -15.89 7.54 -3.52
C LEU A 179 -15.22 8.93 -3.53
N GLY A 180 -15.95 9.98 -3.93
CA GLY A 180 -15.51 11.38 -3.81
C GLY A 180 -15.66 11.99 -2.41
N ASP A 181 -16.37 11.33 -1.49
CA ASP A 181 -16.57 11.81 -0.12
C ASP A 181 -15.38 11.48 0.78
N LEU A 182 -14.85 12.49 1.49
CA LEU A 182 -13.66 12.34 2.32
C LEU A 182 -13.82 11.28 3.43
N ASN A 183 -14.99 11.20 4.05
CA ASN A 183 -15.22 10.25 5.14
C ASN A 183 -15.39 8.83 4.61
N VAL A 184 -16.06 8.66 3.47
CA VAL A 184 -16.13 7.36 2.77
C VAL A 184 -14.72 6.88 2.44
N ARG A 185 -13.87 7.75 1.88
CA ARG A 185 -12.46 7.41 1.58
C ARG A 185 -11.69 7.03 2.84
N ALA A 186 -11.84 7.78 3.93
CA ALA A 186 -11.15 7.49 5.18
C ALA A 186 -11.54 6.13 5.77
N LEU A 187 -12.83 5.79 5.75
CA LEU A 187 -13.33 4.51 6.26
C LEU A 187 -12.87 3.33 5.38
N LEU A 188 -12.97 3.47 4.06
CA LEU A 188 -12.46 2.46 3.12
C LEU A 188 -10.96 2.24 3.27
N ALA A 189 -10.18 3.32 3.38
CA ALA A 189 -8.74 3.23 3.62
C ALA A 189 -8.44 2.46 4.91
N ALA A 190 -9.17 2.75 6.00
CA ALA A 190 -9.00 2.04 7.27
C ALA A 190 -9.23 0.52 7.12
N ALA A 191 -10.30 0.11 6.43
CA ALA A 191 -10.58 -1.31 6.17
C ALA A 191 -9.49 -1.96 5.31
N LEU A 192 -9.13 -1.32 4.18
CA LEU A 192 -8.15 -1.84 3.22
C LEU A 192 -6.75 -2.00 3.83
N HIS A 193 -6.33 -1.05 4.68
CA HIS A 193 -5.04 -1.13 5.37
C HIS A 193 -5.06 -2.20 6.46
N LEU A 194 -6.12 -2.27 7.26
CA LEU A 194 -6.22 -3.25 8.33
C LEU A 194 -6.25 -4.68 7.78
N GLU A 195 -7.04 -4.94 6.72
CA GLU A 195 -7.03 -6.23 6.02
C GLU A 195 -5.62 -6.62 5.59
N GLY A 196 -4.92 -5.69 4.93
CA GLY A 196 -3.55 -5.93 4.46
C GLY A 196 -2.59 -6.22 5.60
N ASP A 197 -2.75 -5.56 6.75
CA ASP A 197 -1.93 -5.82 7.94
C ASP A 197 -2.25 -7.18 8.58
N ILE A 198 -3.50 -7.62 8.54
CA ILE A 198 -3.93 -8.93 9.05
C ILE A 198 -3.42 -10.05 8.15
N GLU A 199 -3.63 -9.96 6.84
CA GLU A 199 -3.14 -10.92 5.83
C GLU A 199 -1.63 -11.15 5.95
N ASN A 200 -0.88 -10.08 6.26
CA ASN A 200 0.57 -10.10 6.41
C ASN A 200 1.06 -10.29 7.86
N ARG A 201 0.17 -10.59 8.81
CA ARG A 201 0.49 -10.82 10.23
C ARG A 201 1.26 -9.68 10.90
N ARG A 202 0.97 -8.44 10.49
CA ARG A 202 1.55 -7.22 11.08
C ARG A 202 0.85 -6.79 12.37
N VAL A 203 -0.35 -7.32 12.64
CA VAL A 203 -1.10 -7.07 13.88
C VAL A 203 -1.02 -8.28 14.80
N LEU A 204 -0.23 -8.18 15.87
CA LEU A 204 -0.13 -9.25 16.85
C LEU A 204 -1.46 -9.45 17.59
N GLY A 205 -1.95 -10.69 17.62
CA GLY A 205 -3.19 -11.06 18.32
C GLY A 205 -4.47 -10.87 17.51
N VAL A 206 -4.36 -10.48 16.23
CA VAL A 206 -5.48 -10.47 15.28
C VAL A 206 -5.19 -11.49 14.18
N ASP A 207 -5.93 -12.60 14.20
CA ASP A 207 -5.81 -13.68 13.23
C ASP A 207 -7.20 -14.11 12.77
N LEU A 208 -7.50 -13.82 11.50
CA LEU A 208 -8.83 -14.03 10.91
C LEU A 208 -8.91 -15.27 10.02
N ARG A 209 -7.86 -16.10 10.01
CA ARG A 209 -7.82 -17.33 9.18
C ARG A 209 -8.84 -18.39 9.59
N ASP A 210 -9.25 -18.37 10.85
CA ASP A 210 -10.28 -19.25 11.38
C ASP A 210 -11.68 -18.60 11.37
N ASP A 211 -11.84 -17.49 10.62
CA ASP A 211 -13.03 -16.64 10.53
C ASP A 211 -13.78 -16.56 11.87
N PRO A 212 -13.15 -15.95 12.88
CA PRO A 212 -13.72 -15.95 14.21
C PRO A 212 -15.04 -15.21 14.20
N ALA A 213 -16.13 -15.92 14.51
CA ALA A 213 -17.51 -15.42 14.62
C ALA A 213 -17.73 -14.28 15.65
N TYR A 214 -16.66 -13.69 16.16
CA TYR A 214 -16.61 -12.63 17.16
C TYR A 214 -15.90 -11.36 16.68
N LEU A 215 -15.45 -11.29 15.41
CA LEU A 215 -15.08 -10.00 14.83
C LEU A 215 -16.38 -9.25 14.48
N TYR A 216 -16.58 -8.11 15.14
CA TYR A 216 -17.71 -7.21 14.89
C TYR A 216 -17.23 -5.83 14.42
N SER A 217 -15.92 -5.63 14.34
CA SER A 217 -15.34 -4.32 14.04
C SER A 217 -15.39 -4.00 12.55
N ASP A 218 -15.36 -5.03 11.72
CA ASP A 218 -15.75 -5.06 10.32
C ASP A 218 -17.20 -4.59 10.13
N GLU A 219 -18.17 -5.21 10.82
CA GLU A 219 -19.59 -4.85 10.69
C GLU A 219 -19.83 -3.40 11.09
N VAL A 220 -19.20 -2.95 12.19
CA VAL A 220 -19.26 -1.55 12.66
C VAL A 220 -18.74 -0.58 11.60
N LEU A 221 -17.67 -0.94 10.89
CA LEU A 221 -17.10 -0.13 9.82
C LEU A 221 -18.00 -0.12 8.57
N GLY A 222 -18.55 -1.27 8.18
CA GLY A 222 -19.54 -1.38 7.11
C GLY A 222 -20.80 -0.55 7.38
N MET A 223 -21.33 -0.61 8.60
CA MET A 223 -22.43 0.24 9.06
C MET A 223 -22.09 1.72 9.01
N ALA A 224 -20.88 2.11 9.43
CA ALA A 224 -20.43 3.51 9.38
C ALA A 224 -20.39 4.03 7.93
N LEU A 225 -19.92 3.20 6.99
CA LEU A 225 -19.92 3.53 5.56
C LEU A 225 -21.33 3.69 5.00
N ALA A 226 -22.21 2.71 5.23
CA ALA A 226 -23.61 2.77 4.78
C ALA A 226 -24.31 4.03 5.31
N ASN A 227 -24.14 4.30 6.60
CA ASN A 227 -24.70 5.47 7.27
C ASN A 227 -24.09 6.78 6.77
N GLN A 228 -22.79 6.82 6.46
CA GLN A 228 -22.15 8.00 5.87
C GLN A 228 -22.73 8.32 4.49
N VAL A 229 -23.07 7.30 3.70
CA VAL A 229 -23.59 7.50 2.34
C VAL A 229 -25.08 7.88 2.33
N ALA A 230 -25.92 7.26 3.16
CA ALA A 230 -27.38 7.41 3.06
C ALA A 230 -28.13 7.40 4.42
N GLY A 231 -27.41 7.65 5.51
CA GLY A 231 -27.97 7.72 6.86
C GLY A 231 -28.46 6.37 7.40
N THR A 232 -29.20 6.41 8.50
CA THR A 232 -29.52 5.22 9.31
C THR A 232 -30.36 4.18 8.57
N LYS A 233 -31.12 4.57 7.55
CA LYS A 233 -31.91 3.64 6.73
C LYS A 233 -31.03 2.65 5.98
N ALA A 234 -29.82 3.07 5.58
CA ALA A 234 -28.91 2.22 4.83
C ALA A 234 -28.34 1.05 5.64
N ILE A 235 -28.38 1.14 6.97
CA ILE A 235 -27.92 0.07 7.87
C ILE A 235 -28.75 -1.21 7.66
N PHE A 236 -30.07 -1.08 7.45
CA PHE A 236 -30.92 -2.24 7.19
C PHE A 236 -30.58 -2.92 5.87
N ASN A 237 -30.23 -2.13 4.86
CA ASN A 237 -29.82 -2.67 3.57
C ASN A 237 -28.43 -3.32 3.68
N PHE A 238 -27.51 -2.69 4.41
CA PHE A 238 -26.17 -3.21 4.69
C PHE A 238 -26.23 -4.61 5.26
N LYS A 239 -27.05 -4.84 6.30
CA LYS A 239 -27.10 -6.16 6.94
C LYS A 239 -27.43 -7.28 5.95
N ARG A 240 -28.24 -6.98 4.93
CA ARG A 240 -28.57 -7.95 3.88
C ARG A 240 -27.39 -8.23 2.93
N TYR A 241 -26.58 -7.23 2.60
CA TYR A 241 -25.38 -7.43 1.78
C TYR A 241 -24.27 -8.14 2.55
N ASP A 242 -24.11 -7.82 3.84
CA ASP A 242 -23.20 -8.49 4.77
C ASP A 242 -23.57 -9.99 4.95
N GLU A 243 -24.86 -10.30 5.15
CA GLU A 243 -25.31 -11.69 5.33
C GLU A 243 -25.22 -12.54 4.04
N GLU A 244 -25.61 -11.98 2.89
CA GLU A 244 -25.69 -12.76 1.64
C GLU A 244 -24.38 -12.76 0.83
N LYS A 245 -23.50 -11.77 1.04
CA LYS A 245 -22.21 -11.56 0.34
C LYS A 245 -22.27 -11.81 -1.18
N PRO A 246 -23.15 -11.12 -1.93
CA PRO A 246 -23.30 -11.31 -3.39
C PRO A 246 -22.05 -10.93 -4.19
N GLY A 247 -21.88 -11.59 -5.33
CA GLY A 247 -20.81 -11.32 -6.29
C GLY A 247 -19.41 -11.21 -5.64
N ILE A 248 -18.74 -10.08 -5.88
CA ILE A 248 -17.37 -9.83 -5.40
C ILE A 248 -17.24 -9.87 -3.88
N LEU A 249 -18.32 -9.63 -3.13
CA LEU A 249 -18.27 -9.60 -1.66
C LEU A 249 -17.87 -10.95 -1.06
N GLY A 250 -18.29 -12.06 -1.68
CA GLY A 250 -17.93 -13.41 -1.22
C GLY A 250 -16.48 -13.82 -1.47
N GLU A 251 -15.69 -12.99 -2.16
CA GLU A 251 -14.28 -13.26 -2.47
C GLU A 251 -13.30 -12.43 -1.62
N LEU A 252 -13.81 -11.45 -0.86
CA LEU A 252 -13.00 -10.50 -0.11
C LEU A 252 -12.74 -10.97 1.32
N GLY A 253 -11.68 -10.41 1.92
CA GLY A 253 -11.40 -10.58 3.34
C GLY A 253 -12.41 -9.81 4.22
N PRO A 254 -12.56 -10.23 5.48
CA PRO A 254 -13.64 -9.82 6.41
C PRO A 254 -13.69 -8.32 6.72
N MET A 255 -12.59 -7.57 6.58
CA MET A 255 -12.66 -6.11 6.76
C MET A 255 -13.18 -5.42 5.50
N VAL A 256 -12.79 -5.94 4.32
CA VAL A 256 -13.03 -5.27 3.04
C VAL A 256 -14.40 -5.65 2.47
N ASP A 257 -14.86 -6.89 2.65
CA ASP A 257 -16.22 -7.29 2.25
C ASP A 257 -17.28 -6.41 2.93
N ASP A 258 -17.25 -6.24 4.25
CA ASP A 258 -18.20 -5.43 5.00
C ASP A 258 -18.12 -3.95 4.65
N ALA A 259 -16.91 -3.44 4.43
CA ALA A 259 -16.72 -2.06 3.99
C ALA A 259 -17.35 -1.83 2.60
N VAL A 260 -17.11 -2.74 1.66
CA VAL A 260 -17.66 -2.65 0.29
C VAL A 260 -19.18 -2.92 0.30
N ALA A 261 -19.66 -3.86 1.11
CA ALA A 261 -21.09 -4.11 1.34
C ALA A 261 -21.77 -2.85 1.88
N GLY A 262 -21.16 -2.17 2.85
CA GLY A 262 -21.63 -0.90 3.40
C GLY A 262 -21.73 0.21 2.34
N LEU A 263 -20.71 0.33 1.50
CA LEU A 263 -20.70 1.27 0.37
C LEU A 263 -21.84 0.97 -0.63
N ILE A 264 -21.97 -0.28 -1.07
CA ILE A 264 -23.00 -0.73 -2.02
C ILE A 264 -24.38 -0.48 -1.42
N ALA A 265 -24.61 -0.92 -0.19
CA ALA A 265 -25.87 -0.75 0.52
C ALA A 265 -26.26 0.72 0.67
N GLY A 266 -25.31 1.57 1.06
CA GLY A 266 -25.49 3.01 1.17
C GLY A 266 -25.86 3.66 -0.16
N CYS A 267 -25.13 3.34 -1.23
CA CYS A 267 -25.44 3.85 -2.56
C CYS A 267 -26.81 3.38 -3.05
N MET A 268 -27.12 2.10 -2.87
CA MET A 268 -28.41 1.54 -3.27
C MET A 268 -29.57 2.17 -2.49
N SER A 269 -29.43 2.36 -1.17
CA SER A 269 -30.46 3.01 -0.37
C SER A 269 -30.73 4.45 -0.81
N ARG A 270 -29.69 5.19 -1.22
CA ARG A 270 -29.86 6.58 -1.68
C ARG A 270 -30.53 6.71 -3.04
N ILE A 271 -30.46 5.70 -3.89
CA ILE A 271 -31.15 5.66 -5.19
C ILE A 271 -32.67 5.63 -5.00
N PHE A 272 -33.14 5.01 -3.91
CA PHE A 272 -34.54 4.82 -3.59
C PHE A 272 -35.07 5.78 -2.52
N GLU A 273 -34.27 6.77 -2.11
CA GLU A 273 -34.73 7.89 -1.28
C GLU A 273 -35.40 8.97 -2.13
#